data_AF-A0A813T2X3-F1
#
_entry.id   AF-A0A813T2X3-F1
#
_cell.length_a   1.000
_cell.length_b   1.000
_cell.length_c   1.000
_cell.angle_alpha   90.00
_cell.angle_beta   90.00
_cell.angle_gamma   90.00
#
_symmetry.space_group_name_H-M   'P 1'
#
loop_
_entity.id
_entity.type
_entity.pdbx_description
1 polymer ?
#
loop_
_entity_poly.entity_id
_entity_poly.type
_entity_poly.pdbx_seq_one_letter_code
_entity_poly.pdbx_strand_id
1 'polypeptide(L)'
;MKVSYTSIILSNLLLILHLNLILANPFPVIGVALIQPAPGGSQVYGQIQITQQYAGSPLVVEGIVFNLKQSTRHGLHVHETGDLSKGCLSLGGHFNPHGKLHGSEKSITRHTGDFGNIITDAFGVARIYIVIQDGALFGEDGWIGRSLVVSEFQDDLGLANNEESRKTGNSGGRLACGVIGIKYPLTSLPTERTMHDRRYQ
;
A
#
# COMPACT_ATOMS: atom_id res chain seq x y z
N MET A 1 -32.62 -0.91 47.97
CA MET A 1 -31.85 0.03 47.14
C MET A 1 -32.73 0.47 45.98
N LYS A 2 -33.09 1.77 45.88
CA LYS A 2 -33.84 2.31 44.74
C LYS A 2 -32.83 2.86 43.73
N VAL A 3 -32.69 2.21 42.58
CA VAL A 3 -31.89 2.75 41.48
C VAL A 3 -32.67 3.92 40.88
N SER A 4 -32.06 5.10 40.81
CA SER A 4 -32.71 6.29 40.25
C SER A 4 -32.83 6.17 38.74
N TYR A 5 -33.96 6.63 38.18
CA TYR A 5 -34.18 6.70 36.73
C TYR A 5 -33.06 7.49 36.02
N THR A 6 -32.52 8.51 36.69
CA THR A 6 -31.37 9.28 36.21
C THR A 6 -30.10 8.44 36.09
N SER A 7 -29.87 7.49 37.00
CA SER A 7 -28.72 6.58 36.95
C SER A 7 -28.82 5.61 35.75
N ILE A 8 -30.04 5.17 35.40
CA ILE A 8 -30.29 4.29 34.24
C ILE A 8 -30.08 5.06 32.93
N ILE A 9 -30.54 6.31 32.84
CA ILE A 9 -30.32 7.13 31.64
C ILE A 9 -28.82 7.41 31.45
N LEU A 10 -28.12 7.80 32.52
CA LEU A 10 -26.70 8.10 32.45
C LEU A 10 -25.88 6.87 32.07
N SER A 11 -26.22 5.68 32.58
CA SER A 11 -25.55 4.43 32.20
C SER A 11 -25.80 4.04 30.76
N ASN A 12 -27.03 4.20 30.25
CA ASN A 12 -27.35 3.92 28.85
C ASN A 12 -26.67 4.92 27.90
N LEU A 13 -26.60 6.20 28.27
CA LEU A 13 -25.89 7.21 27.48
C LEU A 13 -24.37 6.93 27.44
N LEU A 14 -23.78 6.54 28.57
CA LEU A 14 -22.39 6.09 28.60
C LEU A 14 -22.18 4.85 27.73
N LEU A 15 -23.07 3.86 27.81
CA LEU A 15 -22.97 2.63 27.02
C LEU A 15 -23.08 2.92 25.51
N ILE A 16 -24.00 3.78 25.09
CA ILE A 16 -24.14 4.22 23.69
C ILE A 16 -22.89 4.97 23.24
N LEU A 17 -22.34 5.86 24.08
CA LEU A 17 -21.11 6.58 23.76
C LEU A 17 -19.91 5.63 23.61
N HIS A 18 -19.76 4.65 24.50
CA HIS A 18 -18.70 3.64 24.42
C HIS A 18 -18.89 2.73 23.20
N LEU A 19 -20.12 2.31 22.89
CA LEU A 19 -20.42 1.49 21.71
C LEU A 19 -20.11 2.25 20.41
N ASN A 20 -20.45 3.55 20.34
CA ASN A 20 -20.07 4.40 19.23
C ASN A 20 -18.55 4.60 19.13
N LEU A 21 -17.83 4.69 20.26
CA LEU A 21 -16.36 4.80 20.27
C LEU A 21 -15.66 3.51 19.79
N ILE A 22 -16.24 2.35 20.09
CA ILE A 22 -15.76 1.03 19.61
C ILE A 22 -16.04 0.88 18.10
N LEU A 23 -17.22 1.30 17.63
CA LEU A 23 -17.55 1.31 16.19
C LEU A 23 -16.76 2.38 15.41
N ALA A 24 -16.33 3.45 16.06
CA ALA A 24 -15.58 4.55 15.45
C ALA A 24 -14.08 4.27 15.22
N ASN A 25 -13.54 3.18 15.79
CA ASN A 25 -12.16 2.76 15.55
C ASN A 25 -12.14 1.50 14.69
N PRO A 26 -12.33 1.60 13.36
CA PRO A 26 -12.16 0.46 12.49
C PRO A 26 -10.73 -0.07 12.65
N PHE A 27 -10.58 -1.39 12.67
CA PHE A 27 -9.26 -2.01 12.55
C PHE A 27 -8.57 -1.47 11.29
N PRO A 28 -7.25 -1.22 11.34
CA PRO A 28 -6.54 -0.73 10.18
C PRO A 28 -6.72 -1.69 9.01
N VAL A 29 -6.97 -1.14 7.83
CA VAL A 29 -6.94 -1.91 6.59
C VAL A 29 -5.48 -2.06 6.18
N ILE A 30 -5.11 -3.28 5.82
CA ILE A 30 -3.76 -3.61 5.43
C ILE A 30 -3.78 -4.18 4.00
N GLY A 31 -3.07 -3.51 3.10
CA GLY A 31 -2.66 -4.05 1.81
C GLY A 31 -1.29 -4.71 1.92
N VAL A 32 -1.05 -5.78 1.16
CA VAL A 32 0.25 -6.42 1.05
C VAL A 32 0.56 -6.74 -0.40
N ALA A 33 1.78 -6.43 -0.83
CA ALA A 33 2.31 -6.84 -2.11
C ALA A 33 3.54 -7.74 -1.88
N LEU A 34 3.49 -8.94 -2.46
CA LEU A 34 4.67 -9.79 -2.59
C LEU A 34 5.39 -9.36 -3.86
N ILE A 35 6.56 -8.73 -3.69
CA ILE A 35 7.36 -8.23 -4.80
C ILE A 35 8.15 -9.39 -5.38
N GLN A 36 7.85 -9.73 -6.63
CA GLN A 36 8.47 -10.83 -7.36
C GLN A 36 9.28 -10.31 -8.54
N PRO A 37 10.35 -11.01 -8.95
CA PRO A 37 11.20 -10.56 -10.04
C PRO A 37 10.42 -10.45 -11.35
N ALA A 38 10.70 -9.39 -12.12
CA ALA A 38 10.19 -9.26 -13.47
C ALA A 38 10.79 -10.37 -14.38
N PRO A 39 10.04 -10.82 -15.41
CA PRO A 39 10.61 -11.66 -16.47
C PRO A 39 11.82 -10.97 -17.11
N GLY A 40 12.83 -11.75 -17.51
CA GLY A 40 14.04 -11.21 -18.16
C GLY A 40 15.30 -11.19 -17.29
N GLY A 41 15.33 -11.93 -16.18
CA GLY A 41 16.56 -12.22 -15.43
C GLY A 41 16.80 -11.32 -14.20
N SER A 42 15.85 -10.47 -13.83
CA SER A 42 15.88 -9.81 -12.52
C SER A 42 15.85 -10.86 -11.40
N GLN A 43 16.49 -10.54 -10.28
CA GLN A 43 16.46 -11.33 -9.05
C GLN A 43 15.93 -10.52 -7.86
N VAL A 44 15.33 -9.35 -8.13
CA VAL A 44 14.77 -8.48 -7.09
C VAL A 44 13.48 -9.08 -6.55
N TYR A 45 13.38 -9.17 -5.23
CA TYR A 45 12.19 -9.68 -4.55
C TYR A 45 12.02 -8.99 -3.18
N GLY A 46 10.84 -9.12 -2.59
CA GLY A 46 10.57 -8.53 -1.29
C GLY A 46 9.11 -8.61 -0.89
N GLN A 47 8.78 -7.84 0.14
CA GLN A 47 7.40 -7.67 0.60
C GLN A 47 7.20 -6.25 1.08
N ILE A 48 6.09 -5.65 0.66
CA ILE A 48 5.67 -4.31 1.06
C ILE A 48 4.25 -4.39 1.61
N GLN A 49 4.04 -3.78 2.77
CA GLN A 49 2.77 -3.63 3.44
C GLN A 49 2.35 -2.15 3.38
N ILE A 50 1.04 -1.92 3.19
CA ILE A 50 0.44 -0.60 3.18
C ILE A 50 -0.67 -0.59 4.22
N THR A 51 -0.54 0.25 5.24
CA THR A 51 -1.49 0.32 6.34
C THR A 51 -2.25 1.64 6.29
N GLN A 52 -3.57 1.59 6.35
CA GLN A 52 -4.44 2.76 6.48
C GLN A 52 -5.34 2.58 7.71
N GLN A 53 -5.21 3.49 8.69
CA GLN A 53 -5.88 3.34 9.99
C GLN A 53 -7.40 3.46 9.88
N TYR A 54 -7.86 4.43 9.11
CA TYR A 54 -9.25 4.66 8.74
C TYR A 54 -9.31 5.38 7.39
N ALA A 55 -10.47 5.38 6.72
CA ALA A 55 -10.63 6.07 5.43
C ALA A 55 -10.24 7.56 5.53
N GLY A 56 -9.36 8.01 4.64
CA GLY A 56 -8.84 9.39 4.63
C GLY A 56 -7.69 9.67 5.61
N SER A 57 -7.27 8.68 6.42
CA SER A 57 -6.00 8.79 7.16
C SER A 57 -4.80 8.61 6.23
N PRO A 58 -3.62 9.17 6.60
CA PRO A 58 -2.38 8.87 5.90
C PRO A 58 -2.09 7.37 5.86
N LEU A 59 -1.42 6.92 4.79
CA LEU A 59 -0.99 5.54 4.63
C LEU A 59 0.47 5.41 5.01
N VAL A 60 0.79 4.31 5.70
CA VAL A 60 2.16 3.91 5.98
C VAL A 60 2.52 2.77 5.04
N VAL A 61 3.51 3.01 4.18
CA VAL A 61 4.10 2.01 3.28
C VAL A 61 5.41 1.53 3.90
N GLU A 62 5.45 0.27 4.31
CA GLU A 62 6.57 -0.33 5.02
C GLU A 62 6.98 -1.66 4.39
N GLY A 63 8.26 -1.99 4.40
CA GLY A 63 8.68 -3.26 3.81
C GLY A 63 10.17 -3.40 3.60
N ILE A 64 10.52 -4.45 2.87
CA ILE A 64 11.91 -4.76 2.55
C ILE A 64 11.99 -5.36 1.13
N VAL A 65 12.97 -4.89 0.36
CA VAL A 65 13.28 -5.38 -0.99
C VAL A 65 14.76 -5.72 -1.06
N PHE A 66 15.09 -6.86 -1.66
CA PHE A 66 16.42 -7.43 -1.73
C PHE A 66 16.93 -7.48 -3.18
N ASN A 67 18.24 -7.76 -3.32
CA ASN A 67 18.93 -7.95 -4.59
C ASN A 67 18.85 -6.75 -5.55
N LEU A 68 18.66 -5.55 -5.00
CA LEU A 68 18.78 -4.32 -5.77
C LEU A 68 20.26 -3.96 -5.97
N LYS A 69 20.51 -3.02 -6.87
CA LYS A 69 21.86 -2.46 -7.00
C LYS A 69 22.26 -1.79 -5.67
N GLN A 70 23.50 -2.00 -5.25
CA GLN A 70 24.00 -1.56 -3.94
C GLN A 70 24.22 -0.04 -3.92
N SER A 71 23.90 0.61 -2.79
CA SER A 71 24.14 2.05 -2.56
C SER A 71 23.56 2.98 -3.65
N THR A 72 22.37 2.65 -4.14
CA THR A 72 21.64 3.40 -5.17
C THR A 72 20.21 3.71 -4.75
N ARG A 73 19.50 4.40 -5.64
CA ARG A 73 18.08 4.72 -5.50
C ARG A 73 17.31 4.03 -6.61
N HIS A 74 16.08 3.63 -6.30
CA HIS A 74 15.17 2.98 -7.22
C HIS A 74 13.79 3.60 -7.06
N GLY A 75 13.11 3.86 -8.17
CA GLY A 75 11.70 4.27 -8.15
C GLY A 75 10.80 3.21 -7.52
N LEU A 76 9.77 3.64 -6.78
CA LEU A 76 8.70 2.79 -6.29
C LEU A 76 7.36 3.43 -6.65
N HIS A 77 6.51 2.69 -7.38
CA HIS A 77 5.26 3.22 -7.90
C HIS A 77 4.12 2.20 -7.80
N VAL A 78 2.91 2.69 -7.55
CA VAL A 78 1.69 1.93 -7.81
C VAL A 78 1.33 2.09 -9.29
N HIS A 79 1.16 0.99 -9.99
CA HIS A 79 0.74 0.96 -11.39
C HIS A 79 -0.76 0.73 -11.54
N GLU A 80 -1.30 1.00 -12.72
CA GLU A 80 -2.74 1.03 -12.99
C GLU A 80 -3.45 -0.30 -12.71
N THR A 81 -2.85 -1.43 -13.09
CA THR A 81 -3.52 -2.73 -13.04
C THR A 81 -2.79 -3.71 -12.13
N GLY A 82 -3.46 -4.80 -11.76
CA GLY A 82 -2.86 -6.00 -11.17
C GLY A 82 -2.67 -7.13 -12.19
N ASP A 83 -2.67 -6.83 -13.50
CA ASP A 83 -2.57 -7.85 -14.54
C ASP A 83 -1.12 -8.29 -14.73
N LEU A 84 -0.79 -9.45 -14.17
CA LEU A 84 0.53 -10.09 -14.32
C LEU A 84 0.62 -11.09 -15.49
N SER A 85 -0.34 -11.09 -16.43
CA SER A 85 -0.35 -12.02 -17.58
C SER A 85 0.92 -11.95 -18.44
N LYS A 86 1.61 -10.81 -18.45
CA LYS A 86 2.93 -10.61 -19.07
C LYS A 86 4.00 -10.17 -18.06
N GLY A 87 3.89 -10.67 -16.83
CA GLY A 87 4.68 -10.21 -15.70
C GLY A 87 4.48 -8.72 -15.47
N CYS A 88 5.55 -7.98 -15.21
CA CYS A 88 5.43 -6.56 -14.92
C CYS A 88 5.08 -5.69 -16.15
N LEU A 89 5.07 -6.22 -17.37
CA LEU A 89 4.83 -5.44 -18.60
C LEU A 89 3.36 -5.09 -18.84
N SER A 90 2.42 -5.87 -18.29
CA SER A 90 0.97 -5.66 -18.46
C SER A 90 0.33 -4.75 -17.40
N LEU A 91 1.14 -4.12 -16.54
CA LEU A 91 0.64 -3.31 -15.41
C LEU A 91 0.13 -1.91 -15.79
N GLY A 92 0.30 -1.50 -17.05
CA GLY A 92 -0.02 -0.13 -17.48
C GLY A 92 0.98 0.91 -16.96
N GLY A 93 0.58 2.18 -16.95
CA GLY A 93 1.36 3.30 -16.43
C GLY A 93 1.34 3.41 -14.91
N HIS A 94 1.87 4.51 -14.37
CA HIS A 94 1.66 4.85 -12.96
C HIS A 94 0.17 5.12 -12.74
N PHE A 95 -0.35 4.71 -11.58
CA PHE A 95 -1.74 4.94 -11.26
C PHE A 95 -2.03 6.44 -11.08
N ASN A 96 -2.77 7.00 -12.03
CA ASN A 96 -3.02 8.44 -12.16
C ASN A 96 -4.49 8.76 -12.50
N PRO A 97 -5.43 8.54 -11.56
CA PRO A 97 -6.86 8.79 -11.81
C PRO A 97 -7.15 10.28 -12.08
N HIS A 98 -6.30 11.19 -11.61
CA HIS A 98 -6.49 12.64 -11.70
C HIS A 98 -5.78 13.30 -12.89
N GLY A 99 -5.10 12.52 -13.75
CA GLY A 99 -4.39 13.07 -14.92
C GLY A 99 -3.28 14.08 -14.58
N LYS A 100 -2.67 13.96 -13.39
CA LYS A 100 -1.57 14.82 -12.94
C LYS A 100 -0.27 14.46 -13.66
N LEU A 101 0.73 15.34 -13.57
CA LEU A 101 2.10 14.99 -13.95
C LEU A 101 2.76 14.16 -12.84
N HIS A 102 3.76 13.38 -13.21
CA HIS A 102 4.62 12.65 -12.28
C HIS A 102 5.35 13.61 -11.31
N GLY A 103 5.57 13.17 -10.08
CA GLY A 103 6.30 13.95 -9.07
C GLY A 103 6.73 13.13 -7.85
N SER A 104 7.42 13.78 -6.91
CA SER A 104 7.78 13.15 -5.63
C SER A 104 6.57 12.84 -4.76
N GLU A 105 6.74 11.95 -3.78
CA GLU A 105 5.72 11.55 -2.80
C GLU A 105 5.18 12.71 -1.94
N LYS A 106 5.92 13.82 -1.89
CA LYS A 106 5.56 15.05 -1.16
C LYS A 106 5.03 16.16 -2.07
N SER A 107 5.06 15.95 -3.38
CA SER A 107 4.58 16.93 -4.35
C SER A 107 3.06 16.99 -4.36
N ILE A 108 2.50 18.20 -4.44
CA ILE A 108 1.06 18.42 -4.64
C ILE A 108 0.62 17.94 -6.05
N THR A 109 1.54 18.05 -7.01
CA THR A 109 1.39 17.55 -8.37
C THR A 109 2.26 16.30 -8.53
N ARG A 110 1.61 15.14 -8.37
CA ARG A 110 2.17 13.81 -8.57
C ARG A 110 1.05 12.86 -9.02
N HIS A 111 1.39 11.71 -9.58
CA HIS A 111 0.42 10.63 -9.72
C HIS A 111 0.05 10.09 -8.33
N THR A 112 -1.18 9.61 -8.17
CA THR A 112 -1.63 8.99 -6.90
C THR A 112 -0.71 7.85 -6.49
N GLY A 113 -0.16 7.12 -7.46
CA GLY A 113 0.79 6.01 -7.26
C GLY A 113 2.26 6.37 -7.09
N ASP A 114 2.66 7.64 -7.11
CA ASP A 114 4.09 8.01 -7.02
C ASP A 114 4.59 8.01 -5.56
N PHE A 115 5.53 7.12 -5.22
CA PHE A 115 6.16 7.05 -3.89
C PHE A 115 7.62 7.53 -3.88
N GLY A 116 8.12 8.03 -5.01
CA GLY A 116 9.50 8.52 -5.13
C GLY A 116 10.52 7.39 -5.11
N ASN A 117 11.58 7.54 -4.32
CA ASN A 117 12.73 6.63 -4.32
C ASN A 117 12.84 5.81 -3.03
N ILE A 118 13.08 4.50 -3.18
CA ILE A 118 13.64 3.65 -2.13
C ILE A 118 15.16 3.64 -2.22
N ILE A 119 15.83 3.53 -1.08
CA ILE A 119 17.29 3.62 -0.97
C ILE A 119 17.84 2.26 -0.58
N THR A 120 18.86 1.80 -1.30
CA THR A 120 19.51 0.51 -1.02
C THR A 120 20.78 0.70 -0.20
N ASP A 121 21.02 -0.22 0.72
CA ASP A 121 22.26 -0.29 1.48
C ASP A 121 23.40 -0.92 0.66
N ALA A 122 24.56 -1.08 1.29
CA ALA A 122 25.75 -1.70 0.69
C ALA A 122 25.55 -3.19 0.33
N PHE A 123 24.46 -3.82 0.77
CA PHE A 123 24.11 -5.20 0.48
C PHE A 123 22.99 -5.31 -0.56
N GLY A 124 22.53 -4.19 -1.13
CA GLY A 124 21.45 -4.20 -2.12
C GLY A 124 20.07 -4.40 -1.48
N VAL A 125 19.93 -4.05 -0.20
CA VAL A 125 18.68 -4.16 0.55
C VAL A 125 18.09 -2.78 0.78
N ALA A 126 16.85 -2.59 0.36
CA ALA A 126 16.05 -1.40 0.66
C ALA A 126 15.07 -1.69 1.78
N ARG A 127 15.20 -0.97 2.90
CA ARG A 127 14.21 -0.95 3.99
C ARG A 127 13.32 0.26 3.81
N ILE A 128 12.02 0.02 3.65
CA ILE A 128 11.06 1.00 3.18
C ILE A 128 10.24 1.47 4.37
N TYR A 129 10.12 2.80 4.51
CA TYR A 129 9.18 3.46 5.39
C TYR A 129 8.79 4.81 4.75
N ILE A 130 7.59 4.88 4.21
CA ILE A 130 7.06 6.06 3.50
C ILE A 130 5.68 6.38 4.06
N VAL A 131 5.41 7.65 4.30
CA VAL A 131 4.08 8.13 4.71
C VAL A 131 3.45 8.90 3.56
N ILE A 132 2.31 8.43 3.07
CA ILE A 132 1.54 9.07 2.00
C ILE A 132 0.34 9.77 2.62
N GLN A 133 0.24 11.09 2.43
CA GLN A 133 -0.80 11.91 3.06
C GLN A 133 -2.14 11.82 2.33
N ASP A 134 -2.12 11.64 1.01
CA ASP A 134 -3.24 11.78 0.10
C ASP A 134 -3.43 10.54 -0.79
N GLY A 135 -3.77 9.40 -0.18
CA GLY A 135 -4.07 8.15 -0.89
C GLY A 135 -5.21 7.35 -0.26
N ALA A 136 -5.53 6.21 -0.87
CA ALA A 136 -6.54 5.29 -0.34
C ALA A 136 -6.23 3.84 -0.72
N LEU A 137 -6.66 2.89 0.13
CA LEU A 137 -6.64 1.47 -0.23
C LEU A 137 -7.85 1.08 -1.09
N PHE A 138 -8.97 1.77 -0.94
CA PHE A 138 -10.24 1.47 -1.63
C PHE A 138 -10.82 2.71 -2.33
N GLY A 139 -11.85 2.49 -3.14
CA GLY A 139 -12.53 3.54 -3.90
C GLY A 139 -11.82 3.87 -5.20
N GLU A 140 -12.15 5.02 -5.77
CA GLU A 140 -11.60 5.50 -7.05
C GLU A 140 -10.08 5.63 -7.00
N ASP A 141 -9.55 6.19 -5.90
CA ASP A 141 -8.12 6.32 -5.61
C ASP A 141 -7.49 5.05 -4.99
N GLY A 142 -8.23 3.95 -4.94
CA GLY A 142 -7.85 2.74 -4.23
C GLY A 142 -6.68 1.98 -4.88
N TRP A 143 -5.74 1.51 -4.07
CA TRP A 143 -4.60 0.70 -4.53
C TRP A 143 -4.83 -0.82 -4.48
N ILE A 144 -5.84 -1.31 -3.76
CA ILE A 144 -6.13 -2.75 -3.74
C ILE A 144 -6.48 -3.25 -5.15
N GLY A 145 -5.87 -4.38 -5.54
CA GLY A 145 -6.02 -4.98 -6.87
C GLY A 145 -5.15 -4.35 -7.95
N ARG A 146 -4.40 -3.28 -7.62
CA ARG A 146 -3.34 -2.71 -8.45
C ARG A 146 -2.00 -3.38 -8.13
N SER A 147 -0.90 -2.85 -8.62
CA SER A 147 0.43 -3.42 -8.39
C SER A 147 1.44 -2.39 -7.92
N LEU A 148 2.38 -2.82 -7.09
CA LEU A 148 3.63 -2.09 -6.83
C LEU A 148 4.69 -2.51 -7.84
N VAL A 149 5.51 -1.57 -8.28
CA VAL A 149 6.65 -1.77 -9.17
C VAL A 149 7.89 -1.13 -8.55
N VAL A 150 9.00 -1.86 -8.58
CA VAL A 150 10.33 -1.33 -8.27
C VAL A 150 11.08 -1.12 -9.58
N SER A 151 11.50 0.11 -9.83
CA SER A 151 12.15 0.51 -11.09
C SER A 151 13.66 0.31 -11.07
N GLU A 152 14.27 0.25 -12.26
CA GLU A 152 15.69 -0.01 -12.46
C GLU A 152 16.59 1.12 -11.99
N PHE A 153 16.16 2.36 -12.20
CA PHE A 153 16.92 3.56 -11.90
C PHE A 153 16.24 4.42 -10.85
N GLN A 154 17.02 5.41 -10.41
CA GLN A 154 16.52 6.50 -9.61
C GLN A 154 15.40 7.23 -10.36
N ASP A 155 14.32 7.48 -9.65
CA ASP A 155 13.27 8.38 -10.07
C ASP A 155 13.76 9.84 -9.91
N ASP A 156 13.71 10.62 -10.99
CA ASP A 156 14.11 12.03 -11.03
C ASP A 156 13.04 13.00 -10.48
N LEU A 157 11.90 12.48 -10.02
CA LEU A 157 10.81 13.15 -9.35
C LEU A 157 10.07 14.17 -10.23
N GLY A 158 10.13 14.02 -11.56
CA GLY A 158 9.52 14.94 -12.50
C GLY A 158 10.31 16.24 -12.69
N LEU A 159 11.57 16.28 -12.21
CA LEU A 159 12.39 17.49 -12.17
C LEU A 159 13.30 17.67 -13.38
N ALA A 160 13.49 16.63 -14.20
CA ALA A 160 14.30 16.76 -15.40
C ALA A 160 13.51 17.43 -16.53
N ASN A 161 14.22 18.15 -17.40
CA ASN A 161 13.60 18.90 -18.50
C ASN A 161 13.35 18.01 -19.73
N ASN A 162 12.62 16.92 -19.56
CA ASN A 162 12.18 16.05 -20.66
C ASN A 162 10.79 15.48 -20.38
N GLU A 163 10.13 15.01 -21.44
CA GLU A 163 8.75 14.51 -21.34
C GLU A 163 8.62 13.27 -20.46
N GLU A 164 9.62 12.38 -20.52
CA GLU A 164 9.62 11.12 -19.78
C GLU A 164 9.74 11.33 -18.27
N SER A 165 10.45 12.36 -17.82
CA SER A 165 10.51 12.80 -16.43
C SER A 165 9.10 13.06 -15.88
N ARG A 166 8.28 13.76 -16.65
CA ARG A 166 6.91 14.10 -16.27
C ARG A 166 5.93 12.93 -16.36
N LYS A 167 6.34 11.78 -16.91
CA LYS A 167 5.52 10.57 -17.05
C LYS A 167 5.92 9.46 -16.09
N THR A 168 7.22 9.21 -15.92
CA THR A 168 7.73 8.02 -15.22
C THR A 168 8.92 8.32 -14.30
N GLY A 169 9.32 9.59 -14.21
CA GLY A 169 10.49 10.01 -13.46
C GLY A 169 11.81 9.51 -14.06
N ASN A 170 11.82 9.12 -15.35
CA ASN A 170 12.99 8.49 -15.99
C ASN A 170 13.53 7.27 -15.23
N SER A 171 12.66 6.54 -14.52
CA SER A 171 13.07 5.47 -13.61
C SER A 171 13.44 4.15 -14.29
N GLY A 172 13.37 4.07 -15.63
CA GLY A 172 13.87 2.95 -16.42
C GLY A 172 12.96 1.72 -16.43
N GLY A 173 13.57 0.54 -16.55
CA GLY A 173 12.85 -0.74 -16.60
C GLY A 173 12.19 -1.12 -15.27
N ARG A 174 11.34 -2.16 -15.31
CA ARG A 174 10.67 -2.71 -14.12
C ARG A 174 11.46 -3.91 -13.61
N LEU A 175 12.12 -3.78 -12.46
CA LEU A 175 12.92 -4.88 -11.89
C LEU A 175 12.05 -5.93 -11.22
N ALA A 176 11.00 -5.52 -10.52
CA ALA A 176 10.12 -6.41 -9.80
C ALA A 176 8.75 -5.76 -9.61
N CYS A 177 7.74 -6.58 -9.40
CA CYS A 177 6.39 -6.10 -9.15
C CYS A 177 5.57 -7.08 -8.32
N GLY A 178 4.47 -6.60 -7.77
CA GLY A 178 3.53 -7.43 -7.00
C GLY A 178 2.16 -6.80 -6.88
N VAL A 179 1.11 -7.60 -7.04
CA VAL A 179 -0.27 -7.14 -6.83
C VAL A 179 -0.50 -6.83 -5.36
N ILE A 180 -1.15 -5.70 -5.08
CA ILE A 180 -1.53 -5.27 -3.73
C ILE A 180 -2.84 -5.99 -3.37
N GLY A 181 -2.73 -7.04 -2.57
CA GLY A 181 -3.87 -7.80 -2.03
C GLY A 181 -4.27 -7.32 -0.64
N ILE A 182 -5.51 -7.59 -0.23
CA ILE A 182 -5.96 -7.35 1.15
C ILE A 182 -5.33 -8.40 2.07
N LYS A 183 -4.70 -7.94 3.16
CA LYS A 183 -4.29 -8.77 4.28
C LYS A 183 -5.36 -8.69 5.37
N TYR A 184 -6.21 -9.72 5.45
CA TYR A 184 -7.20 -9.80 6.53
C TYR A 184 -6.50 -9.90 7.90
N PRO A 185 -6.97 -9.18 8.93
CA PRO A 185 -6.44 -9.35 10.28
C PRO A 185 -6.70 -10.79 10.74
N LEU A 186 -5.66 -11.46 11.25
CA LEU A 186 -5.71 -12.86 11.72
C LEU A 186 -6.73 -13.09 12.86
N THR A 187 -7.33 -12.04 13.41
CA THR A 187 -8.40 -12.11 14.41
C THR A 187 -9.76 -12.52 13.82
N SER A 188 -9.94 -12.52 12.50
CA SER A 188 -11.17 -12.99 11.85
C SER A 188 -11.12 -14.45 11.39
N LEU A 189 -9.99 -15.15 11.56
CA LEU A 189 -9.96 -16.59 11.36
C LEU A 189 -10.62 -17.27 12.57
N PRO A 190 -11.67 -18.08 12.38
CA PRO A 190 -12.14 -18.95 13.45
C PRO A 190 -10.94 -19.79 13.89
N THR A 191 -10.53 -19.68 15.16
CA THR A 191 -9.53 -20.57 15.74
C THR A 191 -9.87 -22.01 15.35
N GLU A 192 -8.87 -22.84 15.05
CA GLU A 192 -9.00 -24.24 14.59
C GLU A 192 -10.04 -25.09 15.34
N ARG A 193 -10.40 -24.72 16.58
CA ARG A 193 -11.49 -25.35 17.35
C ARG A 193 -12.87 -25.31 16.71
N THR A 194 -13.14 -24.40 15.76
CA THR A 194 -14.45 -24.32 15.07
C THR A 194 -14.51 -25.00 13.71
N MET A 195 -13.40 -25.57 13.21
CA MET A 195 -13.38 -26.33 11.94
C MET A 195 -13.56 -27.83 12.12
N HIS A 196 -13.60 -28.34 13.36
CA HIS A 196 -13.91 -29.74 13.63
C HIS A 196 -15.42 -30.04 13.79
N ASP A 197 -16.25 -29.01 13.93
CA ASP A 197 -17.69 -29.17 14.23
C ASP A 197 -18.60 -28.91 13.01
N ARG A 198 -18.03 -28.75 11.81
CA ARG A 198 -18.79 -28.61 10.55
C ARG A 198 -18.47 -29.68 9.51
N ARG A 199 -18.11 -30.86 9.99
CA ARG A 199 -18.14 -32.09 9.20
C ARG A 199 -19.05 -33.11 9.89
N TYR A 200 -20.30 -32.76 10.19
CA TYR A 200 -21.43 -33.67 10.46
C TYR A 200 -22.70 -32.85 10.74
N GLN A 201 -23.20 -32.09 9.75
CA GLN A 201 -24.62 -31.75 9.59
C GLN A 201 -24.91 -31.61 8.10
#